data_AF-A0A3M2LS18-F1
#
_entry.id   AF-A0A3M2LS18-F1
#
_cell.length_a   1.000
_cell.length_b   1.000
_cell.length_c   1.000
_cell.angle_alpha   90.00
_cell.angle_beta   90.00
_cell.angle_gamma   90.00
#
_symmetry.space_group_name_H-M   'P 1'
#
loop_
_entity.id
_entity.type
_entity.pdbx_description
1 polymer ?
#
loop_
_entity_poly.entity_id
_entity_poly.type
_entity_poly.pdbx_seq_one_letter_code
_entity_poly.pdbx_strand_id
1 'polypeptide(L)'
;MPSDQLLRIENGQRLRELARTFRQLEDGKVLRKALRAELKRTAVQLQRAEQKAVTALPSKAQNARLARMALRRRVSRATQIRIRMAGPRTGVMVWVNPRRMPAGQGNLPAYLEGLRPFSRWRHPVFGRATDRWVTQRPHPWFYRTAYRYEGQAQRAAAQAINRLADEIESRT
;
A
#
# COMPACT_ATOMS: atom_id res chain seq x y z
N MET A 1 11.80 -9.70 8.69
CA MET A 1 10.33 -9.85 8.70
C MET A 1 9.84 -9.59 7.28
N PRO A 2 9.20 -10.55 6.61
CA PRO A 2 8.81 -10.38 5.22
C PRO A 2 7.77 -9.26 5.14
N SER A 3 7.97 -8.33 4.21
CA SER A 3 7.08 -7.22 3.84
C SER A 3 5.72 -7.67 3.28
N ASP A 4 5.32 -8.91 3.56
CA ASP A 4 4.10 -9.55 3.10
C ASP A 4 2.92 -9.38 4.07
N GLN A 5 3.16 -8.86 5.28
CA GLN A 5 2.10 -8.35 6.17
C GLN A 5 1.73 -6.91 5.81
N LEU A 6 1.54 -6.63 4.53
CA LEU A 6 0.89 -5.41 4.08
C LEU A 6 -0.59 -5.56 4.38
N LEU A 7 -1.09 -4.74 5.31
CA LEU A 7 -2.46 -4.71 5.86
C LEU A 7 -3.46 -5.38 4.92
N ARG A 8 -3.70 -6.66 5.18
CA ARG A 8 -4.58 -7.49 4.36
C ARG A 8 -5.96 -7.36 4.94
N ILE A 9 -6.89 -6.91 4.13
CA ILE A 9 -8.29 -7.01 4.52
C ILE A 9 -8.73 -8.47 4.39
N GLU A 10 -9.02 -9.11 5.52
CA GLU A 10 -9.39 -10.51 5.61
C GLU A 10 -10.83 -10.71 5.15
N ASN A 11 -10.98 -11.29 3.95
CA ASN A 11 -12.18 -11.96 3.42
C ASN A 11 -11.79 -12.82 2.21
N GLY A 12 -10.59 -13.39 2.26
CA GLY A 12 -9.93 -13.95 1.07
C GLY A 12 -10.62 -15.20 0.50
N GLN A 13 -11.38 -15.93 1.31
CA GLN A 13 -12.15 -17.10 0.88
C GLN A 13 -13.44 -16.70 0.15
N ARG A 14 -14.30 -15.90 0.78
CA ARG A 14 -15.50 -15.34 0.15
C ARG A 14 -15.20 -14.59 -1.14
N LEU A 15 -14.12 -13.79 -1.16
CA LEU A 15 -13.68 -13.09 -2.37
C LEU A 15 -13.25 -14.07 -3.49
N ARG A 16 -12.68 -15.23 -3.14
CA ARG A 16 -12.34 -16.28 -4.10
C ARG A 16 -13.58 -16.98 -4.64
N GLU A 17 -14.56 -17.26 -3.78
CA GLU A 17 -15.83 -17.87 -4.15
C GLU A 17 -16.60 -16.96 -5.11
N LEU A 18 -16.82 -15.69 -4.75
CA LEU A 18 -17.41 -14.69 -5.64
C LEU A 18 -16.68 -14.57 -6.98
N ALA A 19 -15.33 -14.54 -6.94
CA ALA A 19 -14.54 -14.46 -8.16
C ALA A 19 -14.64 -15.71 -9.05
N ARG A 20 -15.03 -16.88 -8.50
CA ARG A 20 -15.34 -18.10 -9.26
C ARG A 20 -16.75 -18.01 -9.84
N THR A 21 -17.75 -17.61 -9.05
CA THR A 21 -19.13 -17.40 -9.50
C THR A 21 -19.20 -16.42 -10.67
N PHE A 22 -18.47 -15.30 -10.60
CA PHE A 22 -18.36 -14.34 -11.71
C PHE A 22 -17.71 -14.88 -13.00
N ARG A 23 -17.15 -16.08 -13.02
CA ARG A 23 -16.67 -16.68 -14.28
C ARG A 23 -17.76 -17.47 -14.99
N GLN A 24 -18.80 -17.87 -14.26
CA GLN A 24 -19.90 -18.68 -14.76
C GLN A 24 -21.06 -17.81 -15.27
N LEU A 25 -21.17 -16.57 -14.79
CA LEU A 25 -22.18 -15.60 -15.24
C LEU A 25 -21.76 -14.89 -16.54
N GLU A 26 -22.72 -14.66 -17.44
CA GLU A 26 -22.52 -13.96 -18.72
C GLU A 26 -21.98 -12.53 -18.51
N ASP A 27 -22.56 -11.80 -17.55
CA ASP A 27 -22.21 -10.45 -17.12
C ASP A 27 -21.12 -10.40 -16.03
N GLY A 28 -20.48 -11.54 -15.73
CA GLY A 28 -19.47 -11.66 -14.69
C GLY A 28 -18.20 -10.82 -14.90
N LYS A 29 -17.93 -10.33 -16.12
CA LYS A 29 -16.89 -9.29 -16.36
C LYS A 29 -17.27 -7.94 -15.73
N VAL A 30 -18.54 -7.55 -15.83
CA VAL A 30 -19.06 -6.29 -15.28
C VAL A 30 -19.05 -6.35 -13.76
N LEU A 31 -19.55 -7.45 -13.19
CA LEU A 31 -19.59 -7.66 -11.74
C LEU A 31 -18.19 -7.67 -11.10
N ARG A 32 -17.20 -8.29 -11.76
CA ARG A 32 -15.78 -8.22 -11.32
C ARG A 32 -15.24 -6.79 -11.30
N LYS A 33 -15.60 -5.99 -12.29
CA LYS A 33 -15.17 -4.58 -12.37
C LYS A 33 -15.84 -3.76 -11.25
N ALA A 34 -17.12 -3.99 -11.00
CA ALA A 34 -17.87 -3.38 -9.90
C ALA A 34 -17.26 -3.74 -8.54
N LEU A 35 -17.02 -5.03 -8.26
CA LEU A 35 -16.38 -5.48 -7.04
C LEU A 35 -14.99 -4.85 -6.84
N ARG A 36 -14.19 -4.80 -7.90
CA ARG A 36 -12.87 -4.16 -7.84
C ARG A 36 -12.97 -2.66 -7.54
N ALA A 37 -13.98 -1.97 -8.06
CA ALA A 37 -14.19 -0.55 -7.78
C ALA A 37 -14.62 -0.32 -6.32
N GLU A 38 -15.57 -1.11 -5.81
CA GLU A 38 -16.01 -1.09 -4.41
C GLU A 38 -14.84 -1.36 -3.46
N LEU A 39 -14.13 -2.46 -3.66
CA LEU A 39 -12.93 -2.82 -2.88
C LEU A 39 -11.82 -1.75 -2.95
N LYS A 40 -11.71 -1.03 -4.06
CA LYS A 40 -10.77 0.09 -4.14
C LYS A 40 -11.19 1.22 -3.21
N ARG A 41 -12.48 1.57 -3.19
CA ARG A 41 -13.02 2.68 -2.36
C ARG A 41 -12.74 2.47 -0.89
N THR A 42 -12.82 1.24 -0.40
CA THR A 42 -12.56 0.91 1.03
C THR A 42 -11.14 1.19 1.47
N ALA A 43 -10.17 1.13 0.55
CA ALA A 43 -8.75 1.37 0.83
C ALA A 43 -8.25 2.78 0.47
N VAL A 44 -9.09 3.63 -0.15
CA VAL A 44 -8.69 5.01 -0.55
C VAL A 44 -8.31 5.86 0.65
N GLN A 45 -9.10 5.80 1.73
CA GLN A 45 -8.81 6.59 2.93
C GLN A 45 -7.47 6.18 3.56
N LEU A 46 -7.23 4.88 3.69
CA LEU A 46 -5.94 4.35 4.13
C LEU A 46 -4.80 4.82 3.22
N GLN A 47 -4.92 4.65 1.90
CA GLN A 47 -3.88 5.11 0.96
C GLN A 47 -3.56 6.60 1.11
N ARG A 48 -4.59 7.46 1.25
CA ARG A 48 -4.41 8.90 1.43
C ARG A 48 -3.76 9.22 2.78
N ALA A 49 -4.16 8.53 3.84
CA ALA A 49 -3.55 8.66 5.15
C ALA A 49 -2.07 8.29 5.11
N GLU A 50 -1.71 7.17 4.46
CA GLU A 50 -0.34 6.77 4.21
C GLU A 50 0.45 7.85 3.45
N GLN A 51 -0.10 8.34 2.34
CA GLN A 51 0.54 9.39 1.54
C GLN A 51 0.77 10.68 2.34
N LYS A 52 -0.16 11.05 3.22
CA LYS A 52 -0.04 12.20 4.12
C LYS A 52 1.01 11.95 5.21
N ALA A 53 1.01 10.77 5.82
CA ALA A 53 1.95 10.41 6.88
C ALA A 53 3.40 10.45 6.40
N VAL A 54 3.70 9.84 5.24
CA VAL A 54 5.08 9.84 4.71
C VAL A 54 5.54 11.25 4.30
N THR A 55 4.64 12.10 3.82
CA THR A 55 4.99 13.48 3.45
C THR A 55 5.14 14.39 4.67
N ALA A 56 4.54 14.04 5.81
CA ALA A 56 4.70 14.74 7.08
C ALA A 56 6.00 14.38 7.84
N LEU A 57 6.71 13.32 7.45
CA LEU A 57 7.96 12.93 8.10
C LEU A 57 8.99 14.09 8.11
N PRO A 58 9.77 14.24 9.20
CA PRO A 58 10.75 15.32 9.30
C PRO A 58 11.81 15.19 8.21
N SER A 59 12.24 16.33 7.66
CA SER A 59 13.26 16.40 6.62
C SER A 59 14.13 17.62 6.84
N LYS A 60 15.42 17.40 7.09
CA LYS A 60 16.41 18.48 7.21
C LYS A 60 16.86 19.05 5.86
N ALA A 61 16.43 18.46 4.74
CA ALA A 61 16.80 18.92 3.41
C ALA A 61 15.86 20.03 2.91
N GLN A 62 16.31 21.28 3.00
CA GLN A 62 15.82 22.42 2.22
C GLN A 62 16.42 22.37 0.79
N ASN A 63 16.27 21.27 0.08
CA ASN A 63 16.74 21.19 -1.32
C ASN A 63 15.65 21.65 -2.28
N ALA A 64 15.29 22.94 -2.19
CA ALA A 64 14.60 23.64 -3.27
C ALA A 64 15.53 23.89 -4.48
N ARG A 65 16.86 23.80 -4.26
CA ARG A 65 17.91 24.21 -5.21
C ARG A 65 18.27 23.18 -6.29
N LEU A 66 17.77 21.94 -6.19
CA LEU A 66 17.98 20.89 -7.19
C LEU A 66 16.61 20.31 -7.52
N ALA A 67 16.23 20.29 -8.81
CA ALA A 67 14.94 19.84 -9.34
C ALA A 67 14.58 18.34 -9.06
N ARG A 68 15.23 17.70 -8.08
CA ARG A 68 15.03 16.31 -7.69
C ARG A 68 13.90 16.21 -6.66
N MET A 69 12.83 15.51 -7.03
CA MET A 69 11.72 15.18 -6.13
C MET A 69 12.22 14.53 -4.83
N ALA A 70 11.85 15.10 -3.69
CA ALA A 70 12.20 14.59 -2.36
C ALA A 70 11.73 13.14 -2.16
N LEU A 71 12.52 12.34 -1.42
CA LEU A 71 12.26 10.92 -1.15
C LEU A 71 10.84 10.68 -0.62
N ARG A 72 10.37 11.50 0.32
CA ARG A 72 9.00 11.43 0.89
C ARG A 72 7.92 11.51 -0.18
N ARG A 73 8.08 12.42 -1.16
CA ARG A 73 7.16 12.55 -2.31
C ARG A 73 7.25 11.35 -3.24
N ARG A 74 8.44 10.76 -3.43
CA ARG A 74 8.61 9.52 -4.22
C ARG A 74 7.88 8.36 -3.57
N VAL A 75 8.07 8.15 -2.27
CA VAL A 75 7.43 7.08 -1.50
C VAL A 75 5.90 7.26 -1.49
N SER A 76 5.40 8.48 -1.30
CA SER A 76 3.98 8.81 -1.43
C SER A 76 3.40 8.43 -2.80
N ARG A 77 4.07 8.80 -3.91
CA ARG A 77 3.65 8.42 -5.27
C ARG A 77 3.77 6.92 -5.55
N ALA A 78 4.71 6.25 -4.90
CA ALA A 78 4.87 4.80 -4.97
C ALA A 78 3.81 4.04 -4.14
N THR A 79 3.11 4.70 -3.23
CA THR A 79 2.05 4.11 -2.40
C THR A 79 0.79 3.86 -3.24
N GLN A 80 0.38 2.60 -3.35
CA GLN A 80 -0.69 2.13 -4.22
C GLN A 80 -1.63 1.17 -3.49
N ILE A 81 -2.87 1.09 -3.99
CA ILE A 81 -3.81 0.03 -3.64
C ILE A 81 -3.60 -1.13 -4.62
N ARG A 82 -3.48 -2.35 -4.09
CA ARG A 82 -3.46 -3.57 -4.87
C ARG A 82 -4.63 -4.45 -4.46
N ILE A 83 -5.37 -4.93 -5.46
CA ILE A 83 -6.53 -5.80 -5.29
C ILE A 83 -6.20 -7.11 -5.99
N ARG A 84 -6.29 -8.21 -5.25
CA ARG A 84 -6.16 -9.57 -5.77
C ARG A 84 -7.46 -10.31 -5.47
N MET A 85 -8.16 -10.76 -6.50
CA MET A 85 -9.42 -11.51 -6.35
C MET A 85 -9.18 -13.04 -6.36
N ALA A 86 -7.96 -13.49 -6.68
CA ALA A 86 -7.61 -14.91 -6.75
C ALA A 86 -6.18 -15.18 -6.22
N GLY A 87 -5.93 -16.44 -5.88
CA GLY A 87 -4.65 -16.94 -5.38
C GLY A 87 -4.49 -16.87 -3.86
N PRO A 88 -3.30 -17.22 -3.33
CA PRO A 88 -3.06 -17.28 -1.88
C PRO A 88 -3.14 -15.92 -1.18
N ARG A 89 -2.88 -14.84 -1.93
CA ARG A 89 -2.90 -13.45 -1.43
C ARG A 89 -4.16 -12.67 -1.83
N THR A 90 -5.30 -13.36 -1.95
CA THR A 90 -6.59 -12.70 -2.23
C THR A 90 -6.92 -11.69 -1.13
N GLY A 91 -7.32 -10.48 -1.54
CA GLY A 91 -7.66 -9.37 -0.67
C GLY A 91 -7.36 -8.02 -1.31
N VAL A 92 -7.56 -6.98 -0.50
CA VAL A 92 -7.16 -5.60 -0.79
C VAL A 92 -6.00 -5.25 0.14
N MET A 93 -4.97 -4.61 -0.40
CA MET A 93 -3.79 -4.18 0.34
C MET A 93 -3.35 -2.79 -0.12
N VAL A 94 -2.92 -1.96 0.82
CA VAL A 94 -2.15 -0.74 0.52
C VAL A 94 -0.68 -1.08 0.67
N TRP A 95 0.15 -0.65 -0.26
CA TRP A 95 1.58 -0.95 -0.24
C TRP A 95 2.41 0.08 -0.98
N VAL A 96 3.70 0.16 -0.65
CA VAL A 96 4.65 0.95 -1.41
C VAL A 96 5.26 0.07 -2.51
N ASN A 97 4.99 0.42 -3.76
CA ASN A 97 5.47 -0.34 -4.91
C ASN A 97 6.96 -0.02 -5.20
N PRO A 98 7.90 -0.97 -4.98
CA PRO A 98 9.32 -0.73 -5.18
C PRO A 98 9.68 -0.48 -6.65
N ARG A 99 8.86 -0.95 -7.60
CA ARG A 99 9.07 -0.71 -9.05
C ARG A 99 8.79 0.74 -9.46
N ARG A 100 8.10 1.52 -8.61
CA ARG A 100 7.89 2.97 -8.82
C ARG A 100 8.95 3.81 -8.13
N MET A 101 9.86 3.19 -7.39
CA MET A 101 11.06 3.84 -6.90
C MET A 101 12.13 3.85 -8.00
N PRO A 102 13.05 4.81 -7.99
CA PRO A 102 14.19 4.80 -8.89
C PRO A 102 15.02 3.51 -8.77
N ALA A 103 15.77 3.18 -9.83
CA ALA A 103 16.68 2.04 -9.83
C ALA A 103 17.63 2.08 -8.61
N GLY A 104 17.81 0.93 -7.95
CA GLY A 104 18.60 0.83 -6.70
C GLY A 104 17.93 1.40 -5.44
N GLN A 105 16.75 2.03 -5.55
CA GLN A 105 16.06 2.70 -4.43
C GLN A 105 14.78 1.98 -3.96
N GLY A 106 14.54 0.75 -4.44
CA GLY A 106 13.34 -0.03 -4.10
C GLY A 106 13.19 -0.34 -2.60
N ASN A 107 14.31 -0.45 -1.88
CA ASN A 107 14.31 -0.79 -0.45
C ASN A 107 14.24 0.44 0.48
N LEU A 108 14.34 1.67 -0.05
CA LEU A 108 14.30 2.89 0.77
C LEU A 108 13.03 3.02 1.64
N PRO A 109 11.83 2.62 1.17
CA PRO A 109 10.65 2.60 2.04
C PRO A 109 10.81 1.69 3.27
N ALA A 110 11.48 0.53 3.12
CA ALA A 110 11.73 -0.38 4.23
C ALA A 110 12.75 0.19 5.23
N TYR A 111 13.77 0.92 4.74
CA TYR A 111 14.71 1.65 5.60
C TYR A 111 14.07 2.83 6.34
N LEU A 112 13.17 3.56 5.67
CA LEU A 112 12.38 4.61 6.31
C LEU A 112 11.51 4.04 7.44
N GLU A 113 10.88 2.90 7.20
CA GLU A 113 10.05 2.23 8.20
C GLU A 113 10.89 1.54 9.31
N GLY A 114 12.15 1.21 9.03
CA GLY A 114 13.03 0.51 9.97
C GLY A 114 12.76 -0.99 10.08
N LEU A 115 12.23 -1.61 9.03
CA LEU A 115 11.91 -3.05 9.01
C LEU A 115 13.18 -3.89 8.98
N ARG A 116 13.28 -4.94 9.80
CA ARG A 116 14.46 -5.85 9.75
C ARG A 116 14.53 -6.61 8.41
N PRO A 117 15.69 -6.64 7.71
CA PRO A 117 17.03 -6.20 8.16
C PRO A 117 17.39 -4.72 7.85
N PHE A 118 16.50 -3.97 7.22
CA PHE A 118 16.63 -2.57 6.80
C PHE A 118 16.51 -1.55 7.96
N SER A 119 17.29 -1.71 9.03
CA SER A 119 17.27 -0.80 10.19
C SER A 119 18.42 0.21 10.21
N ARG A 120 19.42 0.04 9.35
CA ARG A 120 20.65 0.85 9.31
C ARG A 120 20.92 1.28 7.87
N TRP A 121 20.50 2.49 7.51
CA TRP A 121 20.96 3.14 6.28
C TRP A 121 21.89 4.30 6.60
N ARG A 122 22.93 4.41 5.77
CA ARG A 122 23.89 5.51 5.82
C ARG A 122 23.89 6.18 4.46
N HIS A 123 24.08 7.48 4.45
CA HIS A 123 24.27 8.23 3.23
C HIS A 123 25.48 9.16 3.39
N PRO A 124 26.18 9.49 2.30
CA PRO A 124 27.21 10.52 2.33
C PRO A 124 26.59 11.88 2.68
N VAL A 125 27.35 12.74 3.36
CA VAL A 125 26.97 14.14 3.51
C VAL A 125 27.16 14.83 2.15
N PHE A 126 26.08 15.37 1.59
CA PHE A 126 26.15 16.11 0.33
C PHE A 126 27.12 17.29 0.43
N GLY A 127 28.02 17.45 -0.55
CA GLY A 127 28.94 18.60 -0.67
C GLY A 127 30.29 18.45 0.03
N ARG A 128 30.61 17.29 0.59
CA ARG A 128 31.99 16.94 1.01
C ARG A 128 32.35 15.57 0.42
N ALA A 129 33.59 15.42 -0.03
CA ALA A 129 34.09 14.14 -0.52
C ALA A 129 33.84 13.04 0.53
N THR A 130 33.50 11.86 0.01
CA THR A 130 33.23 10.51 0.55
C THR A 130 33.55 10.10 1.99
N ASP A 131 34.22 10.91 2.81
CA ASP A 131 34.82 10.48 4.08
C ASP A 131 33.86 10.57 5.27
N ARG A 132 32.76 11.32 5.15
CA ARG A 132 31.73 11.43 6.19
C ARG A 132 30.40 10.81 5.77
N TRP A 133 30.13 9.65 6.35
CA TRP A 133 28.88 8.91 6.22
C TRP A 133 28.01 9.09 7.46
N VAL A 134 26.82 9.66 7.28
CA VAL A 134 25.87 9.86 8.38
C VAL A 134 24.89 8.70 8.42
N THR A 135 24.67 8.17 9.62
CA THR A 135 23.60 7.20 9.88
C THR A 135 22.29 7.95 10.05
N GLN A 136 21.31 7.65 9.21
CA GLN A 136 19.98 8.23 9.34
C GLN A 136 19.09 7.28 10.16
N ARG A 137 18.39 7.81 11.16
CA ARG A 137 17.45 7.01 11.96
C ARG A 137 16.18 6.71 11.14
N PRO A 138 15.57 5.53 11.29
CA PRO A 138 14.27 5.26 10.70
C PRO A 138 13.19 6.16 11.32
N HIS A 139 12.15 6.43 10.55
CA HIS A 139 10.96 7.15 10.97
C HIS A 139 9.72 6.31 10.62
N PRO A 140 9.38 5.31 11.46
CA PRO A 140 8.24 4.43 11.22
C PRO A 140 6.95 5.24 11.09
N TRP A 141 6.22 5.00 10.03
CA TRP A 141 5.00 5.72 9.67
C TRP A 141 3.92 4.78 9.15
N PHE A 142 4.30 3.78 8.37
CA PHE A 142 3.37 2.97 7.60
C PHE A 142 2.49 2.13 8.50
N TYR A 143 3.07 1.24 9.32
CA TYR A 143 2.27 0.36 10.17
C TYR A 143 1.50 1.14 11.25
N ARG A 144 2.08 2.24 11.73
CA ARG A 144 1.44 3.14 12.70
C ARG A 144 0.21 3.84 12.13
N THR A 145 0.26 4.22 10.86
CA THR A 145 -0.87 4.84 10.15
C THR A 145 -1.92 3.79 9.86
N ALA A 146 -1.50 2.66 9.29
CA ALA A 146 -2.37 1.59 8.86
C ALA A 146 -3.23 1.00 9.98
N TYR A 147 -2.65 0.79 11.17
CA TYR A 147 -3.35 0.28 12.35
C TYR A 147 -4.64 1.06 12.69
N ARG A 148 -4.65 2.38 12.47
CA ARG A 148 -5.81 3.25 12.77
C ARG A 148 -6.98 3.06 11.81
N TYR A 149 -6.71 2.60 10.60
CA TYR A 149 -7.71 2.44 9.54
C TYR A 149 -8.07 0.97 9.28
N GLU A 150 -7.29 0.03 9.83
CA GLU A 150 -7.42 -1.40 9.57
C GLU A 150 -8.84 -1.92 9.78
N GLY A 151 -9.39 -1.76 10.98
CA GLY A 151 -10.70 -2.29 11.33
C GLY A 151 -11.83 -1.67 10.50
N GLN A 152 -11.74 -0.37 10.17
CA GLN A 152 -12.72 0.29 9.30
C GLN A 152 -12.65 -0.25 7.88
N ALA A 153 -11.44 -0.38 7.32
CA ALA A 153 -11.23 -0.86 5.96
C ALA A 153 -11.65 -2.33 5.82
N GLN A 154 -11.41 -3.15 6.86
CA GLN A 154 -11.87 -4.53 6.95
C GLN A 154 -13.40 -4.64 6.90
N ARG A 155 -14.10 -3.90 7.77
CA ARG A 155 -15.58 -3.88 7.78
C ARG A 155 -16.16 -3.39 6.45
N ALA A 156 -15.60 -2.32 5.89
CA ALA A 156 -16.08 -1.77 4.63
C ALA A 156 -15.90 -2.76 3.46
N ALA A 157 -14.80 -3.51 3.42
CA ALA A 157 -14.62 -4.54 2.40
C ALA A 157 -15.55 -5.74 2.58
N ALA A 158 -15.81 -6.14 3.83
CA ALA A 158 -16.80 -7.19 4.12
C ALA A 158 -18.20 -6.78 3.63
N GLN A 159 -18.61 -5.55 3.92
CA GLN A 159 -19.89 -5.00 3.45
C GLN A 159 -19.95 -4.87 1.93
N ALA A 160 -18.85 -4.51 1.27
CA ALA A 160 -18.78 -4.48 -0.20
C ALA A 160 -18.93 -5.88 -0.81
N ILE A 161 -18.32 -6.88 -0.19
CA ILE A 161 -18.42 -8.28 -0.60
C ILE A 161 -19.85 -8.80 -0.42
N ASN A 162 -20.46 -8.56 0.74
CA ASN A 162 -21.82 -9.03 1.03
C ASN A 162 -22.84 -8.37 0.09
N ARG A 163 -22.81 -7.03 -0.08
CA ARG A 163 -23.74 -6.32 -0.97
C ARG A 163 -23.74 -6.87 -2.41
N LEU A 164 -22.57 -7.24 -2.92
CA LEU A 164 -22.45 -7.83 -4.26
C LEU A 164 -22.85 -9.30 -4.31
N ALA A 165 -22.72 -10.05 -3.21
CA ALA A 165 -23.26 -11.39 -3.12
C ALA A 165 -24.79 -11.36 -3.15
N ASP A 166 -25.40 -10.50 -2.33
CA ASP A 166 -26.85 -10.30 -2.25
C ASP A 166 -27.43 -9.87 -3.62
N GLU A 167 -26.71 -9.01 -4.36
CA GLU A 167 -27.09 -8.60 -5.72
C GLU A 167 -27.11 -9.77 -6.71
N ILE A 168 -26.19 -10.74 -6.59
CA ILE A 168 -26.18 -11.94 -7.45
C ILE A 168 -27.32 -12.88 -7.08
N GLU A 169 -27.54 -13.11 -5.78
CA GLU A 169 -28.61 -13.97 -5.28
C GLU A 169 -29.99 -13.44 -5.70
N SER A 170 -30.18 -12.12 -5.73
CA SER A 170 -31.45 -11.52 -6.22
C SER A 170 -31.69 -11.63 -7.73
N ARG A 171 -30.66 -11.97 -8.51
CA ARG A 171 -30.72 -12.08 -9.99
C ARG A 171 -30.85 -13.52 -10.48
N THR A 172 -30.64 -14.49 -9.59
CA THR A 172 -30.70 -15.93 -9.88
C THR A 172 -32.04 -16.48 -9.40
#